data_AF-A0A3Q8VCY0-F1
#
_entry.id   AF-A0A3Q8VCY0-F1
#
_cell.length_a   1.000
_cell.length_b   1.000
_cell.length_c   1.000
_cell.angle_alpha   90.00
_cell.angle_beta   90.00
_cell.angle_gamma   90.00
#
_symmetry.space_group_name_H-M   'P 1'
#
loop_
_entity.id
_entity.type
_entity.pdbx_description
1 polymer ?
#
loop_
_entity_poly.entity_id
_entity_poly.type
_entity_poly.pdbx_seq_one_letter_code
_entity_poly.pdbx_strand_id
1 'polypeptide(L)'
;MPKVSSVIVPYAAYLRVYEPLAAFPEPERDHWARYARRPDRPSYQDELRRSLMDLAPTPPVPVPVHESDDAFVLEADGVVCVCPWRTRLRGWQALGELAEDFPLSVLDVLLPPVVRHQATQDYERWLADHPDARPWIRTSTWQVPINWFVLFADDEREYDKGSAAEAPVLRYRTPMVQARRRVARGLRALRDAMEESLLIDGLVDVGRWLEEFHPRSLVELDYGGLVHALPAGTLEDDHSAADVAEGIAALRRGDGEGAGEAYGRLVERWRAVRDLRSAN
;
A
#
# COMPACT_ATOMS: atom_id res chain seq x y z
N MET A 1 -3.05 -31.13 8.09
CA MET A 1 -2.90 -29.68 7.87
C MET A 1 -1.98 -29.52 6.66
N PRO A 2 -2.37 -28.80 5.60
CA PRO A 2 -1.44 -28.52 4.52
C PRO A 2 -0.24 -27.76 5.12
N LYS A 3 0.98 -28.14 4.72
CA LYS A 3 2.19 -27.39 5.10
C LYS A 3 1.99 -25.97 4.60
N VAL A 4 1.77 -25.03 5.52
CA VAL A 4 1.78 -23.60 5.21
C VAL A 4 3.17 -23.33 4.64
N SER A 5 3.22 -22.91 3.38
CA SER A 5 4.47 -22.59 2.70
C SER A 5 5.29 -21.62 3.57
N SER A 6 6.59 -21.90 3.75
CA SER A 6 7.52 -21.04 4.48
C SER A 6 8.01 -19.85 3.66
N VAL A 7 7.47 -19.65 2.45
CA VAL A 7 7.87 -18.58 1.54
C VAL A 7 7.45 -17.24 2.14
N ILE A 8 8.45 -16.42 2.43
CA ILE A 8 8.30 -15.00 2.73
C ILE A 8 8.32 -14.25 1.40
N VAL A 9 7.33 -13.42 1.16
CA VAL A 9 7.26 -12.56 -0.03
C VAL A 9 7.87 -11.21 0.34
N PRO A 10 9.05 -10.85 -0.19
CA PRO A 10 9.90 -9.84 0.43
C PRO A 10 9.82 -8.45 -0.24
N TYR A 11 8.86 -8.20 -1.14
CA TYR A 11 8.94 -7.04 -2.03
C TYR A 11 7.76 -6.07 -1.99
N ALA A 12 6.68 -6.36 -1.25
CA ALA A 12 5.47 -5.52 -1.27
C ALA A 12 5.43 -4.54 -0.09
N ALA A 13 5.24 -3.26 -0.35
CA ALA A 13 4.88 -2.24 0.62
C ALA A 13 3.41 -1.83 0.46
N TYR A 14 2.82 -1.32 1.53
CA TYR A 14 1.39 -1.04 1.61
C TYR A 14 1.12 0.35 2.18
N LEU A 15 0.19 1.06 1.55
CA LEU A 15 -0.48 2.20 2.16
C LEU A 15 -1.90 1.77 2.53
N ARG A 16 -2.22 1.74 3.82
CA ARG A 16 -3.47 1.21 4.37
C ARG A 16 -4.27 2.30 5.06
N VAL A 17 -5.58 2.23 4.95
CA VAL A 17 -6.52 3.02 5.77
C VAL A 17 -7.27 2.11 6.72
N TYR A 18 -7.20 2.44 8.01
CA TYR A 18 -7.97 1.78 9.07
C TYR A 18 -9.14 2.68 9.45
N GLU A 19 -10.37 2.25 9.14
CA GLU A 19 -11.58 3.01 9.46
C GLU A 19 -12.20 2.54 10.77
N PRO A 20 -12.75 3.46 11.59
CA PRO A 20 -13.51 3.06 12.77
C PRO A 20 -14.74 2.25 12.34
N LEU A 21 -15.19 1.31 13.18
CA LEU A 21 -16.39 0.48 12.89
C LEU A 21 -17.63 1.31 12.51
N ALA A 22 -17.76 2.52 13.05
CA ALA A 22 -18.85 3.44 12.74
C ALA A 22 -18.90 3.90 11.26
N ALA A 23 -17.80 3.77 10.52
CA ALA A 23 -17.73 4.10 9.09
C ALA A 23 -18.41 3.04 8.20
N PHE A 24 -18.62 1.82 8.71
CA PHE A 24 -19.22 0.73 7.95
C PHE A 24 -20.74 0.70 8.16
N PRO A 25 -21.52 0.42 7.09
CA PRO A 25 -22.96 0.18 7.22
C PRO A 25 -23.25 -1.21 7.79
N GLU A 26 -24.47 -1.45 8.27
CA GLU A 26 -24.92 -2.81 8.56
C GLU A 26 -25.26 -3.56 7.26
N PRO A 27 -25.01 -4.88 7.16
CA PRO A 27 -24.52 -5.80 8.21
C PRO A 27 -22.98 -5.91 8.29
N GLU A 28 -22.24 -5.13 7.50
CA GLU A 28 -20.78 -5.20 7.44
C GLU A 28 -20.11 -4.77 8.76
N ARG A 29 -20.67 -3.76 9.43
CA ARG A 29 -20.22 -3.33 10.75
C ARG A 29 -20.26 -4.47 11.77
N ASP A 30 -21.37 -5.18 11.88
CA ASP A 30 -21.51 -6.33 12.79
C ASP A 30 -20.54 -7.47 12.45
N HIS A 31 -20.31 -7.71 11.16
CA HIS A 31 -19.30 -8.65 10.70
C HIS A 31 -17.90 -8.25 11.19
N TRP A 32 -17.48 -7.00 10.94
CA TRP A 32 -16.16 -6.52 11.36
C TRP A 32 -15.98 -6.43 12.87
N ALA A 33 -17.04 -6.07 13.60
CA ALA A 33 -17.02 -6.08 15.06
C ALA A 33 -16.77 -7.50 15.60
N ARG A 34 -17.38 -8.52 15.00
CA ARG A 34 -17.15 -9.93 15.35
C ARG A 34 -15.76 -10.40 14.95
N TYR A 35 -15.32 -10.05 13.75
CA TYR A 35 -14.00 -10.38 13.22
C TYR A 35 -12.88 -9.81 14.10
N ALA A 36 -12.99 -8.55 14.53
CA ALA A 36 -12.00 -7.88 15.36
C ALA A 36 -11.73 -8.56 16.71
N ARG A 37 -12.70 -9.33 17.23
CA ARG A 37 -12.56 -10.10 18.47
C ARG A 37 -11.88 -11.46 18.31
N ARG A 38 -11.57 -11.88 17.08
CA ARG A 38 -10.90 -13.17 16.84
C ARG A 38 -9.46 -13.11 17.34
N PRO A 39 -8.97 -14.15 18.04
CA PRO A 39 -7.60 -14.18 18.55
C PRO A 39 -6.58 -14.28 17.41
N ASP A 40 -6.87 -15.14 16.44
CA ASP A 40 -6.01 -15.39 15.28
C ASP A 40 -6.55 -14.64 14.07
N ARG A 41 -5.71 -13.77 13.51
CA ARG A 41 -6.00 -12.97 12.31
C ARG A 41 -4.86 -13.17 11.31
N PRO A 42 -5.17 -13.47 10.04
CA PRO A 42 -4.13 -13.64 9.03
C PRO A 42 -3.26 -12.38 8.87
N SER A 43 -1.99 -12.59 8.56
CA SER A 43 -1.04 -11.52 8.26
C SER A 43 -1.03 -11.17 6.77
N TYR A 44 -0.34 -10.09 6.39
CA TYR A 44 -0.14 -9.75 4.98
C TYR A 44 0.64 -10.85 4.23
N GLN A 45 1.53 -11.59 4.92
CA GLN A 45 2.23 -12.74 4.33
C GLN A 45 1.26 -13.90 4.05
N ASP A 46 0.23 -14.09 4.88
CA ASP A 46 -0.81 -15.08 4.62
C ASP A 46 -1.64 -14.71 3.38
N GLU A 47 -1.98 -13.43 3.23
CA GLU A 47 -2.64 -12.93 2.02
C GLU A 47 -1.82 -13.24 0.77
N LEU A 48 -0.55 -12.82 0.75
CA LEU A 48 0.34 -13.02 -0.40
C LEU A 48 0.55 -14.50 -0.72
N ARG A 49 0.74 -15.35 0.30
CA ARG A 49 0.87 -16.79 0.11
C ARG A 49 -0.38 -17.39 -0.54
N ARG A 50 -1.58 -16.97 -0.12
CA ARG A 50 -2.84 -17.41 -0.75
C ARG A 50 -2.90 -16.98 -2.22
N SER A 51 -2.63 -15.72 -2.52
CA SER A 51 -2.60 -15.22 -3.89
C SER A 51 -1.59 -15.95 -4.78
N LEU A 52 -0.40 -16.28 -4.26
CA LEU A 52 0.60 -17.06 -4.99
C LEU A 52 0.18 -18.51 -5.22
N MET A 53 -0.48 -19.13 -4.25
CA MET A 53 -1.03 -20.49 -4.42
C MET A 53 -2.10 -20.54 -5.50
N ASP A 54 -2.91 -19.48 -5.63
CA ASP A 54 -3.96 -19.37 -6.64
C ASP A 54 -3.41 -19.26 -8.08
N LEU A 55 -2.13 -18.91 -8.25
CA LEU A 55 -1.45 -18.90 -9.55
C LEU A 55 -0.89 -20.27 -9.97
N ALA A 56 -0.84 -21.26 -9.07
CA ALA A 56 -0.25 -22.57 -9.36
C ALA A 56 -1.11 -23.51 -10.25
N PRO A 57 -2.46 -23.52 -10.18
CA PRO A 57 -3.30 -24.36 -11.04
C PRO A 57 -3.21 -24.00 -12.53
N THR A 58 -3.69 -24.92 -13.39
CA THR A 58 -3.84 -24.67 -14.84
C THR A 58 -5.32 -24.86 -15.23
N PRO A 59 -6.04 -23.79 -15.65
CA PRO A 59 -5.57 -22.40 -15.75
C PRO A 59 -5.33 -21.75 -14.37
N PRO A 60 -4.48 -20.71 -14.29
CA PRO A 60 -4.24 -19.96 -13.05
C PRO A 60 -5.46 -19.13 -12.65
N VAL A 61 -5.57 -18.83 -11.36
CA VAL A 61 -6.63 -17.99 -10.77
C VAL A 61 -6.01 -16.66 -10.31
N PRO A 62 -5.82 -15.67 -11.21
CA PRO A 62 -5.16 -14.40 -10.84
C PRO A 62 -5.97 -13.53 -9.90
N VAL A 63 -7.29 -13.75 -9.85
CA VAL A 63 -8.21 -13.01 -8.99
C VAL A 63 -9.07 -14.03 -8.24
N PRO A 64 -9.11 -13.98 -6.90
CA PRO A 64 -9.95 -14.88 -6.11
C PRO A 64 -11.42 -14.85 -6.55
N VAL A 65 -12.07 -16.01 -6.51
CA VAL A 65 -13.49 -16.15 -6.92
C VAL A 65 -14.43 -15.41 -5.97
N HIS A 66 -14.09 -15.36 -4.68
CA HIS A 66 -14.85 -14.67 -3.65
C HIS A 66 -14.02 -13.56 -3.01
N GLU A 67 -14.70 -12.55 -2.50
CA GLU A 67 -14.02 -11.51 -1.72
C GLU A 67 -13.52 -12.10 -0.39
N SER A 68 -12.40 -11.58 0.10
CA SER A 68 -11.84 -11.95 1.39
C SER A 68 -12.72 -11.43 2.53
N ASP A 69 -13.01 -12.30 3.49
CA ASP A 69 -13.62 -11.97 4.77
C ASP A 69 -12.57 -11.56 5.84
N ASP A 70 -11.32 -11.36 5.43
CA ASP A 70 -10.21 -10.97 6.30
C ASP A 70 -9.94 -9.46 6.22
N ALA A 71 -9.44 -8.93 7.35
CA ALA A 71 -9.07 -7.54 7.52
C ALA A 71 -7.87 -7.40 8.46
N PHE A 72 -7.12 -6.31 8.30
CA PHE A 72 -6.22 -5.83 9.35
C PHE A 72 -7.03 -5.06 10.38
N VAL A 73 -6.69 -5.24 11.65
CA VAL A 73 -7.40 -4.62 12.78
C VAL A 73 -6.38 -4.06 13.73
N LEU A 74 -6.63 -2.84 14.18
CA LEU A 74 -5.87 -2.23 15.26
C LEU A 74 -6.83 -1.54 16.24
N GLU A 75 -6.32 -1.25 17.43
CA GLU A 75 -7.00 -0.41 18.40
C GLU A 75 -6.17 0.86 18.60
N ALA A 76 -6.82 2.02 18.49
CA ALA A 76 -6.20 3.31 18.73
C ALA A 76 -7.11 4.14 19.64
N ASP A 77 -6.58 4.59 20.77
CA ASP A 77 -7.32 5.37 21.77
C ASP A 77 -8.65 4.72 22.20
N GLY A 78 -8.65 3.39 22.35
CA GLY A 78 -9.85 2.61 22.71
C GLY A 78 -10.86 2.43 21.57
N VAL A 79 -10.53 2.84 20.34
CA VAL A 79 -11.37 2.68 19.15
C VAL A 79 -10.80 1.58 18.26
N VAL A 80 -11.62 0.56 18.00
CA VAL A 80 -11.31 -0.49 17.03
C VAL A 80 -11.45 0.09 15.61
N CYS A 81 -10.37 0.00 14.85
CA CYS A 81 -10.31 0.38 13.45
C CYS A 81 -9.96 -0.83 12.58
N VAL A 82 -10.57 -0.90 11.40
CA VAL A 82 -10.52 -2.05 10.50
C VAL A 82 -10.10 -1.59 9.11
N CYS A 83 -9.21 -2.35 8.49
CA CYS A 83 -8.75 -2.20 7.11
C CYS A 83 -9.05 -3.51 6.36
N PRO A 84 -10.22 -3.60 5.70
CA PRO A 84 -10.59 -4.77 4.90
C PRO A 84 -9.56 -5.05 3.81
N TRP A 85 -9.22 -6.33 3.60
CA TRP A 85 -8.22 -6.70 2.60
C TRP A 85 -8.66 -6.38 1.17
N ARG A 86 -9.95 -6.60 0.88
CA ARG A 86 -10.54 -6.46 -0.47
C ARG A 86 -9.64 -7.06 -1.57
N THR A 87 -9.10 -8.26 -1.31
CA THR A 87 -8.10 -8.93 -2.15
C THR A 87 -8.61 -9.13 -3.57
N ARG A 88 -9.91 -9.40 -3.73
CA ARG A 88 -10.50 -9.60 -5.05
C ARG A 88 -10.51 -8.32 -5.88
N LEU A 89 -10.98 -7.21 -5.29
CA LEU A 89 -10.94 -5.89 -5.92
C LEU A 89 -9.51 -5.48 -6.30
N ARG A 90 -8.58 -5.61 -5.35
CA ARG A 90 -7.16 -5.28 -5.59
C ARG A 90 -6.54 -6.17 -6.66
N GLY A 91 -6.94 -7.44 -6.73
CA GLY A 91 -6.49 -8.36 -7.78
C GLY A 91 -6.92 -7.91 -9.18
N TRP A 92 -8.16 -7.46 -9.35
CA TRP A 92 -8.61 -6.91 -10.63
C TRP A 92 -7.87 -5.64 -11.03
N GLN A 93 -7.64 -4.72 -10.07
CA GLN A 93 -6.89 -3.49 -10.31
C GLN A 93 -5.43 -3.80 -10.72
N ALA A 94 -4.77 -4.69 -9.99
CA ALA A 94 -3.41 -5.12 -10.31
C ALA A 94 -3.30 -5.81 -11.69
N LEU A 95 -4.33 -6.56 -12.10
CA LEU A 95 -4.35 -7.19 -13.42
C LEU A 95 -4.42 -6.16 -14.56
N GLY A 96 -5.11 -5.04 -14.34
CA GLY A 96 -5.16 -3.93 -15.30
C GLY A 96 -3.79 -3.29 -15.53
N GLU A 97 -3.03 -3.10 -14.45
CA GLU A 97 -1.69 -2.51 -14.47
C GLU A 97 -0.63 -3.49 -15.04
N LEU A 98 -0.82 -4.80 -14.87
CA LEU A 98 0.13 -5.84 -15.26
C LEU A 98 0.52 -5.81 -16.75
N ALA A 99 -0.38 -5.35 -17.63
CA ALA A 99 -0.12 -5.25 -19.06
C ALA A 99 0.95 -4.20 -19.42
N GLU A 100 1.21 -3.25 -18.53
CA GLU A 100 2.23 -2.21 -18.71
C GLU A 100 3.62 -2.70 -18.29
N ASP A 101 3.69 -3.70 -17.40
CA ASP A 101 4.93 -4.17 -16.78
C ASP A 101 5.63 -5.32 -17.53
N PHE A 102 4.92 -6.04 -18.40
CA PHE A 102 5.44 -7.26 -19.03
C PHE A 102 5.18 -7.30 -20.54
N PRO A 103 6.12 -7.85 -21.35
CA PRO A 103 5.84 -8.16 -22.74
C PRO A 103 4.64 -9.11 -22.89
N LEU A 104 3.77 -8.86 -23.88
CA LEU A 104 2.56 -9.67 -24.09
C LEU A 104 2.82 -11.17 -24.20
N SER A 105 3.94 -11.58 -24.82
CA SER A 105 4.31 -12.99 -24.94
C SER A 105 4.58 -13.66 -23.59
N VAL A 106 5.15 -12.93 -22.63
CA VAL A 106 5.37 -13.42 -21.26
C VAL A 106 4.04 -13.51 -20.54
N LEU A 107 3.18 -12.49 -20.70
CA LEU A 107 1.84 -12.49 -20.12
C LEU A 107 0.98 -13.63 -20.64
N ASP A 108 1.04 -13.96 -21.93
CA ASP A 108 0.24 -15.06 -22.50
C ASP A 108 0.61 -16.42 -21.92
N VAL A 109 1.86 -16.59 -21.47
CA VAL A 109 2.32 -17.81 -20.79
C VAL A 109 1.87 -17.81 -19.33
N LEU A 110 2.03 -16.70 -18.61
CA LEU A 110 1.73 -16.62 -17.18
C LEU A 110 0.22 -16.54 -16.91
N LEU A 111 -0.51 -15.77 -17.72
CA LEU A 111 -1.94 -15.50 -17.63
C LEU A 111 -2.53 -15.50 -19.05
N PRO A 112 -2.96 -16.68 -19.55
CA PRO A 112 -3.48 -16.82 -20.90
C PRO A 112 -4.56 -15.77 -21.25
N PRO A 113 -4.64 -15.30 -22.51
CA PRO A 113 -5.58 -14.25 -22.92
C PRO A 113 -7.03 -14.48 -22.47
N VAL A 114 -7.49 -15.73 -22.51
CA VAL A 114 -8.84 -16.12 -22.07
C VAL A 114 -9.08 -15.82 -20.59
N VAL A 115 -8.08 -16.05 -19.73
CA VAL A 115 -8.17 -15.78 -18.29
C VAL A 115 -8.20 -14.27 -18.05
N ARG A 116 -7.33 -13.51 -18.75
CA ARG A 116 -7.29 -12.06 -18.64
C ARG A 116 -8.60 -11.42 -19.09
N HIS A 117 -9.13 -11.84 -20.23
CA HIS A 117 -10.40 -11.33 -20.75
C HIS A 117 -11.57 -11.65 -19.81
N GLN A 118 -11.63 -12.88 -19.28
CA GLN A 118 -12.65 -13.27 -18.31
C GLN A 118 -12.58 -12.39 -17.05
N ALA A 119 -11.37 -12.16 -16.51
CA ALA A 119 -11.18 -11.34 -15.33
C ALA A 119 -11.60 -9.88 -15.57
N THR A 120 -11.31 -9.31 -16.75
CA THR A 120 -11.80 -7.97 -17.13
C THR A 120 -13.33 -7.92 -17.18
N GLN A 121 -13.99 -8.89 -17.82
CA GLN A 121 -15.45 -8.95 -17.89
C GLN A 121 -16.09 -9.16 -16.50
N ASP A 122 -15.46 -9.95 -15.64
CA ASP A 122 -15.92 -10.16 -14.27
C ASP A 122 -15.83 -8.87 -13.47
N TYR A 123 -14.74 -8.11 -13.65
CA TYR A 123 -14.56 -6.84 -12.98
C TYR A 123 -15.58 -5.80 -13.45
N GLU A 124 -15.79 -5.66 -14.77
CA GLU A 124 -16.77 -4.72 -15.33
C GLU A 124 -18.18 -5.00 -14.82
N ARG A 125 -18.59 -6.27 -14.79
CA ARG A 125 -19.89 -6.68 -14.24
C ARG A 125 -19.99 -6.39 -12.76
N TRP A 126 -18.95 -6.72 -11.99
CA TRP A 126 -18.95 -6.49 -10.55
C TRP A 126 -19.00 -5.00 -10.21
N LEU A 127 -18.25 -4.16 -10.93
CA LEU A 127 -18.20 -2.72 -10.72
C LEU A 127 -19.55 -2.05 -11.03
N ALA A 128 -20.29 -2.55 -12.02
CA ALA A 128 -21.64 -2.07 -12.32
C ALA A 128 -22.61 -2.23 -11.12
N ASP A 129 -22.45 -3.31 -10.34
CA ASP A 129 -23.23 -3.57 -9.14
C ASP A 129 -22.66 -2.87 -7.89
N HIS A 130 -21.39 -2.43 -7.92
CA HIS A 130 -20.67 -1.83 -6.79
C HIS A 130 -19.93 -0.53 -7.20
N PRO A 131 -20.66 0.51 -7.66
CA PRO A 131 -20.04 1.73 -8.20
C PRO A 131 -19.20 2.50 -7.18
N ASP A 132 -19.51 2.37 -5.89
CA ASP A 132 -18.80 3.05 -4.79
C ASP A 132 -17.68 2.18 -4.17
N ALA A 133 -17.33 1.06 -4.82
CA ALA A 133 -16.28 0.18 -4.33
C ALA A 133 -14.90 0.86 -4.39
N ARG A 134 -14.18 0.76 -3.28
CA ARG A 134 -12.84 1.32 -3.13
C ARG A 134 -11.90 0.36 -2.42
N PRO A 135 -10.60 0.34 -2.74
CA PRO A 135 -9.62 -0.42 -1.98
C PRO A 135 -9.16 0.36 -0.74
N TRP A 136 -9.12 -0.27 0.43
CA TRP A 136 -8.53 0.30 1.66
C TRP A 136 -7.01 0.23 1.67
N ILE A 137 -6.42 -0.48 0.70
CA ILE A 137 -5.00 -0.75 0.63
C ILE A 137 -4.52 -0.44 -0.77
N ARG A 138 -3.52 0.43 -0.88
CA ARG A 138 -2.70 0.57 -2.09
C ARG A 138 -1.40 -0.22 -1.88
N THR A 139 -0.93 -0.87 -2.93
CA THR A 139 0.26 -1.73 -2.88
C THR A 139 1.31 -1.19 -3.84
N SER A 140 2.58 -1.25 -3.46
CA SER A 140 3.70 -1.03 -4.39
C SER A 140 4.74 -2.12 -4.20
N THR A 141 5.42 -2.52 -5.27
CA THR A 141 6.46 -3.55 -5.23
C THR A 141 7.83 -2.96 -5.52
N TRP A 142 8.84 -3.40 -4.77
CA TRP A 142 10.25 -2.98 -4.91
C TRP A 142 10.49 -1.46 -4.78
N GLN A 143 9.53 -0.73 -4.22
CA GLN A 143 9.65 0.68 -3.90
C GLN A 143 8.54 1.12 -2.95
N VAL A 144 8.74 2.27 -2.30
CA VAL A 144 7.66 3.07 -1.72
C VAL A 144 7.53 4.36 -2.52
N PRO A 145 6.35 4.66 -3.10
CA PRO A 145 6.11 5.90 -3.82
C PRO A 145 6.35 7.15 -2.96
N ILE A 146 7.08 8.14 -3.49
CA ILE A 146 7.43 9.38 -2.78
C ILE A 146 6.22 10.13 -2.24
N ASN A 147 5.13 10.15 -3.00
CA ASN A 147 3.85 10.79 -2.63
C ASN A 147 3.21 10.15 -1.39
N TRP A 148 3.56 8.92 -1.03
CA TRP A 148 3.09 8.29 0.21
C TRP A 148 3.82 8.85 1.43
N PHE A 149 5.12 9.14 1.34
CA PHE A 149 5.88 9.73 2.44
C PHE A 149 5.39 11.13 2.84
N VAL A 150 4.81 11.89 1.89
CA VAL A 150 4.19 13.20 2.16
C VAL A 150 3.14 13.13 3.27
N LEU A 151 2.50 11.97 3.46
CA LEU A 151 1.43 11.79 4.43
C LEU A 151 1.91 11.77 5.87
N PHE A 152 3.20 11.54 6.13
CA PHE A 152 3.74 11.22 7.45
C PHE A 152 4.77 12.26 7.91
N ALA A 153 4.94 12.36 9.22
CA ALA A 153 6.12 12.97 9.83
C ALA A 153 7.09 11.88 10.28
N ASP A 154 8.37 12.23 10.40
CA ASP A 154 9.42 11.26 10.73
C ASP A 154 9.28 10.70 12.16
N ASP A 155 8.73 11.48 13.09
CA ASP A 155 8.44 11.06 14.46
C ASP A 155 7.25 10.10 14.58
N GLU A 156 6.49 9.89 13.50
CA GLU A 156 5.42 8.89 13.40
C GLU A 156 5.94 7.51 12.97
N ARG A 157 7.27 7.37 12.82
CA ARG A 157 7.97 6.14 12.45
C ARG A 157 8.05 5.17 13.62
N GLU A 158 7.72 3.91 13.34
CA GLU A 158 7.95 2.76 14.21
C GLU A 158 8.87 1.79 13.47
N TYR A 159 10.04 1.53 14.05
CA TYR A 159 10.98 0.55 13.53
C TYR A 159 11.39 -0.42 14.63
N ASP A 160 11.24 -1.71 14.36
CA ASP A 160 11.81 -2.79 15.14
C ASP A 160 12.56 -3.73 14.18
N LYS A 161 13.82 -4.04 14.51
CA LYS A 161 14.67 -4.96 13.74
C LYS A 161 14.19 -6.41 13.81
N GLY A 162 13.20 -6.70 14.65
CA GLY A 162 12.70 -8.04 14.91
C GLY A 162 13.65 -8.86 15.76
N SER A 163 13.22 -10.09 16.05
CA SER A 163 13.98 -11.08 16.78
C SER A 163 13.78 -12.46 16.16
N ALA A 164 14.35 -13.51 16.75
CA ALA A 164 14.08 -14.88 16.31
C ALA A 164 12.59 -15.27 16.44
N ALA A 165 11.83 -14.58 17.29
CA ALA A 165 10.41 -14.85 17.55
C ALA A 165 9.47 -13.84 16.90
N GLU A 166 9.97 -12.66 16.49
CA GLU A 166 9.17 -11.54 16.00
C GLU A 166 9.70 -11.04 14.67
N ALA A 167 8.83 -10.88 13.69
CA ALA A 167 9.22 -10.35 12.39
C ALA A 167 9.66 -8.88 12.50
N PRO A 168 10.66 -8.43 11.73
CA PRO A 168 11.00 -7.02 11.64
C PRO A 168 9.80 -6.20 11.14
N VAL A 169 9.72 -4.96 11.60
CA VAL A 169 8.67 -4.01 11.19
C VAL A 169 9.28 -2.65 10.93
N LEU A 170 8.84 -2.00 9.86
CA LEU A 170 9.04 -0.57 9.64
C LEU A 170 7.73 -0.01 9.11
N ARG A 171 7.14 0.93 9.85
CA ARG A 171 5.91 1.58 9.44
C ARG A 171 5.82 3.02 9.92
N TYR A 172 4.97 3.79 9.27
CA TYR A 172 4.54 5.11 9.72
C TYR A 172 3.03 5.08 9.91
N ARG A 173 2.51 5.71 10.97
CA ARG A 173 1.06 5.77 11.21
C ARG A 173 0.63 7.16 11.66
N THR A 174 -0.40 7.70 11.00
CA THR A 174 -0.89 9.05 11.28
C THR A 174 -2.42 9.14 11.24
N PRO A 175 -3.05 10.07 11.97
CA PRO A 175 -4.46 10.37 11.79
C PRO A 175 -4.79 10.90 10.38
N MET A 176 -5.93 10.48 9.84
CA MET A 176 -6.44 10.91 8.52
C MET A 176 -6.45 12.43 8.36
N VAL A 177 -6.83 13.16 9.41
CA VAL A 177 -6.83 14.63 9.40
C VAL A 177 -5.42 15.20 9.17
N GLN A 178 -4.38 14.60 9.77
CA GLN A 178 -3.00 15.05 9.55
C GLN A 178 -2.52 14.68 8.15
N ALA A 179 -2.78 13.46 7.68
CA ALA A 179 -2.46 13.04 6.32
C ALA A 179 -3.05 14.01 5.28
N ARG A 180 -4.37 14.28 5.32
CA ARG A 180 -5.03 15.23 4.42
C ARG A 180 -4.46 16.65 4.51
N ARG A 181 -4.15 17.11 5.73
CA ARG A 181 -3.52 18.43 5.95
C ARG A 181 -2.11 18.51 5.36
N ARG A 182 -1.34 17.41 5.38
CA ARG A 182 -0.01 17.34 4.77
C ARG A 182 -0.12 17.28 3.24
N VAL A 183 -1.04 16.51 2.68
CA VAL A 183 -1.36 16.52 1.23
C VAL A 183 -1.66 17.93 0.74
N ALA A 184 -2.60 18.63 1.39
CA ALA A 184 -2.99 19.98 0.98
C ALA A 184 -1.80 20.97 1.01
N ARG A 185 -0.93 20.85 2.03
CA ARG A 185 0.27 21.69 2.15
C ARG A 185 1.34 21.33 1.11
N GLY A 186 1.55 20.04 0.86
CA GLY A 186 2.48 19.54 -0.15
C GLY A 186 2.06 19.93 -1.56
N LEU A 187 0.78 19.76 -1.90
CA LEU A 187 0.23 20.17 -3.21
C LEU A 187 0.39 21.66 -3.45
N ARG A 188 0.14 22.49 -2.43
CA ARG A 188 0.37 23.93 -2.54
C ARG A 188 1.85 24.24 -2.82
N ALA A 189 2.75 23.67 -2.03
CA ALA A 189 4.20 23.88 -2.19
C ALA A 189 4.69 23.46 -3.58
N LEU A 190 4.22 22.32 -4.08
CA LEU A 190 4.58 21.83 -5.40
C LEU A 190 4.03 22.74 -6.51
N ARG A 191 2.74 23.08 -6.48
CA ARG A 191 2.12 23.95 -7.50
C ARG A 191 2.71 25.36 -7.53
N ASP A 192 3.14 25.88 -6.39
CA ASP A 192 3.79 27.20 -6.32
C ASP A 192 5.21 27.16 -6.93
N ALA A 193 5.88 26.00 -6.91
CA ALA A 193 7.26 25.84 -7.37
C ALA A 193 7.41 25.28 -8.79
N MET A 194 6.42 24.54 -9.29
CA MET A 194 6.42 23.87 -10.60
C MET A 194 5.00 23.84 -11.19
N GLU A 195 4.87 24.03 -12.51
CA GLU A 195 3.57 24.14 -13.19
C GLU A 195 2.85 22.79 -13.27
N GLU A 196 3.47 21.79 -13.92
CA GLU A 196 2.94 20.43 -14.05
C GLU A 196 4.06 19.42 -13.77
N SER A 197 3.76 18.42 -12.93
CA SER A 197 4.69 17.33 -12.64
C SER A 197 3.97 16.07 -12.19
N LEU A 198 4.58 14.92 -12.50
CA LEU A 198 4.10 13.60 -12.03
C LEU A 198 4.02 13.52 -10.49
N LEU A 199 4.78 14.37 -9.77
CA LEU A 199 4.70 14.47 -8.31
C LEU A 199 3.39 15.13 -7.86
N ILE A 200 2.91 16.15 -8.59
CA ILE A 200 1.62 16.79 -8.33
C ILE A 200 0.50 15.77 -8.60
N ASP A 201 0.52 15.12 -9.76
CA ASP A 201 -0.53 14.16 -10.13
C ASP A 201 -0.62 12.99 -9.15
N GLY A 202 0.52 12.41 -8.79
CA GLY A 202 0.59 11.33 -7.81
C GLY A 202 0.08 11.76 -6.43
N LEU A 203 0.36 13.00 -6.00
CA LEU A 203 -0.13 13.50 -4.72
C LEU A 203 -1.62 13.88 -4.76
N VAL A 204 -2.13 14.36 -5.89
CA VAL A 204 -3.57 14.59 -6.13
C VAL A 204 -4.33 13.27 -6.06
N ASP A 205 -3.83 12.23 -6.73
CA ASP A 205 -4.43 10.90 -6.73
C ASP A 205 -4.50 10.30 -5.31
N VAL A 206 -3.41 10.34 -4.55
CA VAL A 206 -3.41 9.93 -3.14
C VAL A 206 -4.39 10.78 -2.31
N GLY A 207 -4.43 12.09 -2.54
CA GLY A 207 -5.36 12.98 -1.86
C GLY A 207 -6.82 12.62 -2.08
N ARG A 208 -7.22 12.38 -3.33
CA ARG A 208 -8.58 11.96 -3.70
C ARG A 208 -8.96 10.64 -3.07
N TRP A 209 -8.05 9.65 -3.11
CA TRP A 209 -8.27 8.38 -2.45
C TRP A 209 -8.48 8.55 -0.94
N LEU A 210 -7.67 9.38 -0.27
CA LEU A 210 -7.87 9.64 1.16
C LEU A 210 -9.22 10.30 1.46
N GLU A 211 -9.80 11.08 0.55
CA GLU A 211 -11.10 11.75 0.72
C GLU A 211 -12.28 10.78 0.81
N GLU A 212 -12.14 9.57 0.28
CA GLU A 212 -13.18 8.53 0.27
C GLU A 212 -13.44 7.90 1.66
N PHE A 213 -12.53 8.13 2.62
CA PHE A 213 -12.58 7.49 3.93
C PHE A 213 -13.08 8.41 5.05
N HIS A 214 -13.50 7.81 6.14
CA HIS A 214 -13.97 8.51 7.32
C HIS A 214 -12.85 9.40 7.95
N PRO A 215 -13.13 10.63 8.41
CA PRO A 215 -12.10 11.56 8.91
C PRO A 215 -11.42 11.12 10.22
N ARG A 216 -12.05 10.21 10.99
CA ARG A 216 -11.45 9.58 12.18
C ARG A 216 -10.64 8.31 11.87
N SER A 217 -10.37 8.03 10.60
CA SER A 217 -9.54 6.90 10.21
C SER A 217 -8.05 7.16 10.49
N LEU A 218 -7.25 6.10 10.46
CA LEU A 218 -5.80 6.15 10.50
C LEU A 218 -5.24 5.75 9.15
N VAL A 219 -4.14 6.38 8.75
CA VAL A 219 -3.37 6.01 7.56
C VAL A 219 -2.07 5.39 8.02
N GLU A 220 -1.68 4.27 7.42
CA GLU A 220 -0.45 3.55 7.71
C GLU A 220 0.32 3.29 6.43
N LEU A 221 1.60 3.64 6.42
CA LEU A 221 2.56 3.11 5.48
C LEU A 221 3.27 1.95 6.16
N ASP A 222 3.07 0.74 5.67
CA ASP A 222 3.76 -0.47 6.14
C ASP A 222 4.73 -0.92 5.06
N TYR A 223 6.03 -1.03 5.41
CA TYR A 223 7.04 -1.54 4.48
C TYR A 223 6.81 -3.02 4.14
N GLY A 224 5.96 -3.72 4.90
CA GLY A 224 5.40 -5.00 4.52
C GLY A 224 6.49 -6.04 4.29
N GLY A 225 6.57 -6.54 3.05
CA GLY A 225 7.60 -7.48 2.63
C GLY A 225 9.02 -6.89 2.59
N LEU A 226 9.16 -5.58 2.33
CA LEU A 226 10.47 -4.94 2.09
C LEU A 226 11.42 -5.07 3.29
N VAL A 227 10.89 -5.14 4.51
CA VAL A 227 11.68 -5.37 5.73
C VAL A 227 12.44 -6.70 5.72
N HIS A 228 12.03 -7.65 4.87
CA HIS A 228 12.70 -8.94 4.68
C HIS A 228 13.70 -8.92 3.52
N ALA A 229 13.59 -7.97 2.60
CA ALA A 229 14.54 -7.80 1.49
C ALA A 229 15.70 -6.88 1.84
N LEU A 230 15.46 -5.90 2.71
CA LEU A 230 16.42 -4.83 3.00
C LEU A 230 17.28 -5.15 4.25
N PRO A 231 18.58 -4.81 4.24
CA PRO A 231 19.41 -4.93 5.43
C PRO A 231 18.87 -4.07 6.60
N ALA A 232 19.00 -4.58 7.83
CA ALA A 232 18.53 -3.87 9.02
C ALA A 232 19.13 -2.46 9.18
N GLY A 233 20.42 -2.26 8.85
CA GLY A 233 21.02 -0.92 8.88
C GLY A 233 20.40 0.03 7.85
N THR A 234 20.06 -0.47 6.65
CA THR A 234 19.38 0.33 5.63
C THR A 234 17.98 0.76 6.08
N LEU A 235 17.25 -0.13 6.77
CA LEU A 235 15.93 0.18 7.34
C LEU A 235 16.06 1.16 8.52
N GLU A 236 17.05 0.96 9.38
CA GLU A 236 17.32 1.81 10.54
C GLU A 236 17.61 3.25 10.12
N ASP A 237 18.43 3.43 9.08
CA ASP A 237 18.80 4.74 8.51
C ASP A 237 17.77 5.30 7.51
N ASP A 238 16.68 4.59 7.24
CA ASP A 238 15.62 5.08 6.34
C ASP A 238 14.71 6.10 7.05
N HIS A 239 15.00 7.37 6.73
CA HIS A 239 14.23 8.56 7.09
C HIS A 239 13.63 9.25 5.85
N SER A 240 13.10 8.48 4.91
CA SER A 240 12.49 9.00 3.67
C SER A 240 11.35 10.01 3.93
N ALA A 241 10.59 9.87 5.02
CA ALA A 241 9.58 10.85 5.41
C ALA A 241 10.20 12.21 5.80
N ALA A 242 11.35 12.21 6.50
CA ALA A 242 12.09 13.43 6.82
C ALA A 242 12.62 14.12 5.57
N ASP A 243 13.24 13.38 4.65
CA ASP A 243 13.77 13.92 3.39
C ASP A 243 12.66 14.59 2.55
N VAL A 244 11.49 13.95 2.45
CA VAL A 244 10.33 14.53 1.74
C VAL A 244 9.80 15.78 2.44
N ALA A 245 9.72 15.77 3.78
CA ALA A 245 9.31 16.93 4.55
C ALA A 245 10.28 18.12 4.39
N GLU A 246 11.58 17.85 4.40
CA GLU A 246 12.65 18.83 4.13
C GLU A 246 12.49 19.44 2.73
N GLY A 247 12.33 18.59 1.70
CA GLY A 247 12.14 19.04 0.33
C GLY A 247 10.90 19.93 0.15
N ILE A 248 9.75 19.53 0.70
CA ILE A 248 8.54 20.36 0.69
C ILE A 248 8.75 21.69 1.43
N ALA A 249 9.46 21.66 2.57
CA ALA A 249 9.74 22.87 3.33
C ALA A 249 10.69 23.82 2.58
N ALA A 250 11.68 23.29 1.86
CA ALA A 250 12.59 24.06 1.01
C ALA A 250 11.84 24.73 -0.15
N LEU A 251 10.99 23.97 -0.87
CA LEU A 251 10.14 24.52 -1.94
C LEU A 251 9.27 25.68 -1.44
N ARG A 252 8.68 25.57 -0.23
CA ARG A 252 7.88 26.65 0.37
C ARG A 252 8.67 27.92 0.68
N ARG A 253 9.99 27.83 0.82
CA ARG A 253 10.88 28.97 1.03
C ARG A 253 11.48 29.49 -0.28
N GLY A 254 11.14 28.90 -1.43
CA GLY A 254 11.77 29.19 -2.72
C GLY A 254 13.19 28.63 -2.84
N ASP A 255 13.58 27.72 -1.96
CA ASP A 255 14.89 27.07 -1.94
C ASP A 255 14.85 25.80 -2.81
N GLY A 256 14.99 25.99 -4.12
CA GLY A 256 14.96 24.90 -5.10
C GLY A 256 16.20 23.99 -5.02
N GLU A 257 17.35 24.52 -4.60
CA GLU A 257 18.59 23.76 -4.45
C GLU A 257 18.47 22.77 -3.29
N GLY A 258 18.07 23.24 -2.10
CA GLY A 258 17.82 22.36 -0.95
C GLY A 258 16.72 21.33 -1.21
N ALA A 259 15.69 21.70 -1.98
CA ALA A 259 14.67 20.75 -2.41
C ALA A 259 15.24 19.66 -3.34
N GLY A 260 16.13 20.03 -4.26
CA GLY A 260 16.82 19.11 -5.16
C GLY A 260 17.75 18.15 -4.42
N GLU A 261 18.49 18.63 -3.42
CA GLU A 261 19.35 17.80 -2.58
C GLU A 261 18.54 16.74 -1.81
N ALA A 262 17.46 17.16 -1.15
CA ALA A 262 16.58 16.26 -0.40
C ALA A 262 15.94 15.20 -1.33
N TYR A 263 15.47 15.61 -2.51
CA TYR A 263 14.95 14.70 -3.52
C TYR A 263 16.02 13.73 -4.03
N GLY A 264 17.26 14.21 -4.24
CA GLY A 264 18.40 13.40 -4.66
C GLY A 264 18.73 12.27 -3.69
N ARG A 265 18.75 12.56 -2.38
CA ARG A 265 18.97 11.54 -1.33
C ARG A 265 17.92 10.43 -1.39
N LEU A 266 16.65 10.80 -1.58
CA LEU A 266 15.56 9.85 -1.70
C LEU A 266 15.69 8.98 -2.96
N VAL A 267 15.95 9.60 -4.11
CA VAL A 267 16.10 8.87 -5.38
C VAL A 267 17.25 7.87 -5.30
N GLU A 268 18.38 8.25 -4.70
CA GLU A 268 19.53 7.36 -4.55
C GLU A 268 19.20 6.18 -3.63
N ARG A 269 18.54 6.43 -2.48
CA ARG A 269 18.10 5.37 -1.55
C ARG A 269 17.20 4.35 -2.24
N TRP A 270 16.19 4.82 -2.98
CA TRP A 270 15.22 3.94 -3.62
C TRP A 270 15.72 3.31 -4.93
N ARG A 271 16.76 3.86 -5.57
CA ARG A 271 17.45 3.20 -6.68
C ARG A 271 18.04 1.87 -6.23
N ALA A 272 18.74 1.84 -5.10
CA ALA A 272 19.33 0.61 -4.57
C ALA A 272 18.28 -0.49 -4.30
N VAL A 273 17.08 -0.10 -3.85
CA VAL A 273 15.97 -1.04 -3.64
C VAL A 273 15.41 -1.58 -4.96
N ARG A 274 15.26 -0.71 -5.97
CA ARG A 274 14.82 -1.12 -7.31
C ARG A 274 15.83 -2.03 -8.00
N ASP A 275 17.12 -1.85 -7.78
CA ASP A 275 18.16 -2.71 -8.34
C ASP A 275 18.03 -4.16 -7.84
N LEU A 276 17.49 -4.37 -6.63
CA LEU A 276 17.17 -5.72 -6.13
C LEU A 276 16.08 -6.42 -6.97
N ARG A 277 15.15 -5.68 -7.61
CA ARG A 277 14.15 -6.25 -8.52
C ARG A 277 14.82 -6.86 -9.76
N SER A 278 15.84 -6.21 -10.29
CA SER A 278 16.55 -6.64 -11.50
C SER A 278 17.56 -7.76 -11.23
N ALA A 279 17.98 -7.93 -9.98
CA ALA A 279 18.92 -8.95 -9.55
C ALA A 279 18.27 -10.29 -9.18
N ASN A 280 16.93 -10.32 -9.02
CA ASN A 280 16.13 -11.50 -8.70
C ASN A 280 15.25 -11.91 -9.90
#